data_AF-A0A9E5Q493-F1
#
_entry.id   AF-A0A9E5Q493-F1
#
_cell.length_a   1.000
_cell.length_b   1.000
_cell.length_c   1.000
_cell.angle_alpha   90.00
_cell.angle_beta   90.00
_cell.angle_gamma   90.00
#
_symmetry.space_group_name_H-M   'P 1'
#
loop_
_entity.id
_entity.type
_entity.pdbx_description
1 polymer ?
#
loop_
_entity_poly.entity_id
_entity_poly.type
_entity_poly.pdbx_seq_one_letter_code
_entity_poly.pdbx_strand_id
1 'polypeptide(L)'
;LLLERIAFRPVRDAHPNTMLITSFAVSALLQNAALLIISPRTRAVRVPSFFIENFAIGDLLISKSNALTLVVSLAVLGILTLFLRRTL
;
A
#
# COMPACT_ATOMS: atom_id res chain seq x y z
N LEU A 1 5.83 -0.99 -26.42
CA LEU A 1 7.04 -1.03 -27.28
C LEU A 1 8.26 -1.65 -26.59
N LEU A 2 8.83 -1.06 -25.51
CA LEU A 2 9.99 -1.68 -24.83
C LEU A 2 9.67 -3.04 -24.19
N LEU A 3 8.53 -3.13 -23.51
CA LEU A 3 8.07 -4.39 -22.88
C LEU A 3 7.87 -5.50 -23.91
N GLU A 4 7.26 -5.16 -25.04
CA GLU A 4 7.06 -6.07 -26.15
C GLU A 4 8.39 -6.61 -26.68
N ARG A 5 9.39 -5.73 -26.89
CA ARG A 5 10.68 -6.12 -27.45
C ARG A 5 11.54 -6.94 -26.50
N ILE A 6 11.48 -6.66 -25.20
CA ILE A 6 12.34 -7.29 -24.18
C ILE A 6 11.70 -8.55 -23.62
N ALA A 7 10.39 -8.51 -23.33
CA ALA A 7 9.70 -9.60 -22.67
C ALA A 7 8.92 -10.51 -23.61
N PHE A 8 8.26 -9.98 -24.65
CA PHE A 8 7.30 -10.78 -25.44
C PHE A 8 7.86 -11.27 -26.79
N ARG A 9 8.72 -10.48 -27.44
CA ARG A 9 9.35 -10.82 -28.72
C ARG A 9 10.17 -12.13 -28.70
N PRO A 10 10.96 -12.47 -27.65
CA PRO A 10 11.72 -13.72 -27.63
C PRO A 10 10.87 -14.97 -27.34
N VAL A 11 9.68 -14.81 -26.76
CA VAL A 11 8.76 -15.92 -26.38
C VAL A 11 7.51 -15.96 -27.26
N ARG A 12 7.47 -15.18 -28.34
CA ARG A 12 6.29 -15.08 -29.21
C ARG A 12 5.95 -16.39 -29.91
N ASP A 13 6.97 -17.16 -30.27
CA ASP A 13 6.82 -18.45 -30.94
C ASP A 13 6.85 -19.63 -29.94
N ALA A 14 6.83 -19.35 -28.63
CA ALA A 14 6.81 -20.36 -27.58
C ALA A 14 5.39 -20.84 -27.27
N HIS A 15 5.28 -21.97 -26.55
CA HIS A 15 4.01 -22.52 -26.10
C HIS A 15 3.23 -21.50 -25.25
N PRO A 16 1.89 -21.42 -25.35
CA PRO A 16 1.07 -20.44 -24.63
C PRO A 16 1.36 -20.34 -23.12
N ASN A 17 1.66 -21.47 -22.47
CA ASN A 17 2.01 -21.53 -21.05
C ASN A 17 3.28 -20.72 -20.72
N THR A 18 4.27 -20.73 -21.61
CA THR A 18 5.50 -19.94 -21.46
C THR A 18 5.17 -18.45 -21.50
N MET A 19 4.27 -18.04 -22.39
CA MET A 19 3.84 -16.64 -22.52
C MET A 19 3.10 -16.14 -21.27
N LEU A 20 2.29 -17.01 -20.64
CA LEU A 20 1.64 -16.71 -19.36
C LEU A 20 2.65 -16.56 -18.22
N ILE A 21 3.61 -17.49 -18.11
CA ILE A 21 4.66 -17.43 -17.09
C ILE A 21 5.50 -16.15 -17.24
N THR A 22 5.87 -15.80 -18.48
CA THR A 22 6.61 -14.55 -18.75
C THR A 22 5.81 -13.32 -18.35
N SER A 23 4.50 -13.29 -18.62
CA SER A 23 3.64 -12.17 -18.24
C SER A 23 3.60 -11.97 -16.72
N PHE A 24 3.46 -13.06 -15.97
CA PHE A 24 3.50 -13.02 -14.50
C PHE A 24 4.86 -12.55 -13.97
N ALA A 25 5.95 -13.10 -14.52
CA ALA A 25 7.31 -12.73 -14.14
C ALA A 25 7.61 -11.25 -14.41
N VAL A 26 7.19 -10.73 -15.57
CA VAL A 26 7.34 -9.33 -15.96
C VAL A 26 6.56 -8.42 -15.02
N SER A 27 5.32 -8.77 -14.68
CA SER A 27 4.51 -8.01 -13.73
C SER A 27 5.17 -7.94 -12.35
N ALA A 28 5.65 -9.06 -11.82
CA ALA A 28 6.33 -9.10 -10.53
C ALA A 28 7.65 -8.30 -10.56
N LEU A 29 8.41 -8.38 -11.66
CA LEU A 29 9.63 -7.61 -11.84
C LEU A 29 9.33 -6.11 -11.86
N LEU A 30 8.33 -5.68 -12.63
CA LEU A 30 7.92 -4.28 -12.68
C LEU A 30 7.40 -3.78 -11.33
N GLN A 31 6.64 -4.60 -10.60
CA GLN A 31 6.17 -4.26 -9.26
C GLN A 31 7.35 -4.02 -8.30
N ASN A 32 8.31 -4.95 -8.27
CA ASN A 32 9.49 -4.82 -7.41
C ASN A 32 10.39 -3.66 -7.85
N ALA A 33 10.57 -3.46 -9.16
CA ALA A 33 11.32 -2.33 -9.69
C ALA A 33 10.65 -1.00 -9.34
N ALA A 34 9.32 -0.92 -9.45
CA ALA A 34 8.55 0.24 -9.03
C ALA A 34 8.73 0.51 -7.53
N LEU A 35 8.64 -0.52 -6.68
CA LEU A 35 8.92 -0.37 -5.24
C LEU A 35 10.33 0.16 -5.01
N LEU A 36 11.36 -0.40 -5.65
CA LEU A 36 12.75 0.02 -5.47
C LEU A 36 13.00 1.45 -5.96
N ILE A 37 12.48 1.82 -7.14
CA ILE A 37 12.72 3.13 -7.78
C ILE A 37 11.90 4.23 -7.12
N ILE A 38 10.62 3.98 -6.84
CA ILE A 38 9.70 4.96 -6.24
C ILE A 38 9.93 5.06 -4.72
N SER A 39 10.93 4.34 -4.21
CA SER A 39 11.20 4.07 -2.80
C SER A 39 10.05 3.29 -2.15
N PRO A 40 10.31 2.12 -1.54
CA PRO A 40 9.34 1.45 -0.66
C PRO A 40 9.26 2.17 0.69
N ARG A 41 9.79 3.40 0.76
CA ARG A 41 9.73 4.26 1.91
C ARG A 41 8.26 4.70 1.98
N THR A 42 7.45 3.91 2.69
CA THR A 42 6.67 4.52 3.77
C THR A 42 7.67 5.46 4.42
N ARG A 43 7.58 6.77 4.10
CA ARG A 43 8.26 7.75 4.90
C ARG A 43 7.73 7.41 6.28
N ALA A 44 8.56 6.74 7.10
CA ALA A 44 8.45 6.87 8.54
C ALA A 44 8.53 8.38 8.68
N VAL A 45 7.35 9.01 8.70
CA VAL A 45 7.20 10.41 8.95
C VAL A 45 8.05 10.54 10.20
N ARG A 46 9.11 11.35 10.15
CA ARG A 46 9.80 11.74 11.37
C ARG A 46 8.78 12.60 12.09
N VAL A 47 7.80 11.93 12.67
CA VAL A 47 6.85 12.49 13.58
C VAL A 47 7.72 12.90 14.76
N PRO A 48 7.67 14.18 15.17
CA PRO A 48 8.39 14.65 16.36
C PRO A 48 8.16 13.65 17.50
N SER A 49 9.17 13.39 18.32
CA SER A 49 9.16 12.37 19.40
C SER A 49 7.87 12.38 20.24
N PHE A 50 7.19 13.53 20.35
CA PHE A 50 5.87 13.73 20.95
C PHE A 50 4.75 12.80 20.44
N PHE A 51 4.81 12.38 19.17
CA PHE A 51 3.84 11.49 18.51
C PHE A 51 4.24 10.00 18.55
N ILE A 52 5.51 9.70 18.87
CA ILE A 52 6.05 8.34 19.07
C ILE A 52 6.17 8.02 20.57
N GLU A 53 5.70 8.90 21.45
CA GLU A 53 5.51 8.54 22.85
C GLU A 53 4.38 7.50 22.92
N ASN A 54 4.75 6.26 23.25
CA ASN A 54 3.79 5.21 23.55
C ASN A 54 3.11 5.55 24.88
N PHE A 55 1.78 5.58 24.89
CA PHE A 55 1.06 5.60 26.15
C PHE A 55 1.02 4.15 26.64
N ALA A 56 1.76 3.85 27.71
CA ALA A 56 1.69 2.57 28.38
C ALA A 56 0.47 2.57 29.29
N ILE A 57 -0.55 1.77 28.98
CA ILE A 57 -1.64 1.44 29.90
C ILE A 57 -1.41 -0.02 30.31
N GLY A 58 -0.78 -0.22 31.47
CA GLY A 58 -0.34 -1.56 31.91
C GLY A 58 0.79 -2.10 31.01
N ASP A 59 0.59 -3.29 30.43
CA ASP A 59 1.57 -3.99 29.57
C ASP A 59 1.34 -3.74 28.06
N LEU A 60 0.40 -2.85 27.71
CA LEU A 60 0.03 -2.56 26.33
C LEU A 60 0.69 -1.25 25.87
N LEU A 61 1.70 -1.39 25.01
CA LEU A 61 2.36 -0.29 24.31
C LEU A 61 1.48 0.18 23.15
N ILE A 62 0.60 1.14 23.42
CA ILE A 62 -0.25 1.72 22.37
C ILE A 62 0.42 2.98 21.85
N SER A 63 0.91 2.93 20.61
CA SER A 63 1.41 4.11 19.91
C SER A 63 0.27 5.12 19.73
N LYS A 64 0.50 6.39 20.11
CA LYS A 64 -0.50 7.48 19.97
C LYS A 64 -1.07 7.57 18.54
N SER A 65 -0.30 7.18 17.53
CA SER A 65 -0.73 7.05 16.12
C SER A 65 -1.92 6.09 15.92
N ASN A 66 -1.95 4.97 16.65
CA ASN A 66 -3.01 3.97 16.53
C ASN A 66 -4.30 4.48 17.18
N ALA A 67 -4.18 5.12 18.34
CA ALA A 67 -5.30 5.79 19.01
C ALA A 67 -5.88 6.91 18.13
N LEU A 68 -5.03 7.73 17.51
CA LEU A 68 -5.46 8.78 16.59
C LEU A 68 -6.18 8.20 15.38
N THR A 69 -5.64 7.14 14.78
CA THR A 69 -6.28 6.47 13.62
C THR A 69 -7.65 5.92 13.98
N LEU A 70 -7.80 5.33 15.17
CA LEU A 70 -9.07 4.82 15.66
C LEU A 70 -10.11 5.95 15.83
N VAL A 71 -9.71 7.06 16.46
CA VAL A 71 -10.57 8.23 16.65
C VAL A 71 -11.00 8.83 15.32
N VAL A 72 -10.07 9.00 14.38
CA VAL A 72 -10.36 9.54 13.04
C VAL A 72 -11.32 8.62 12.28
N SER A 73 -11.11 7.31 12.33
CA SER A 73 -12.01 6.33 11.71
C SER A 73 -13.44 6.45 12.24
N LEU A 74 -13.61 6.49 13.56
CA LEU A 74 -14.92 6.67 14.19
C LEU A 74 -15.57 8.01 13.84
N ALA A 75 -14.78 9.09 13.81
CA ALA A 75 -15.28 10.41 13.42
C ALA A 75 -15.79 10.42 11.97
N VAL A 76 -15.03 9.83 11.04
CA VAL A 76 -15.43 9.74 9.63
C VAL A 76 -16.69 8.90 9.47
N LEU A 77 -16.79 7.75 10.15
CA LEU A 77 -18.00 6.93 10.14
C LEU A 77 -19.21 7.68 10.71
N GLY A 78 -19.01 8.43 11.79
CA GLY A 78 -20.05 9.26 12.40
C GLY A 78 -20.53 10.36 11.46
N ILE A 79 -19.61 11.11 10.86
CA ILE A 79 -19.90 12.16 9.87
C ILE A 79 -20.63 11.56 8.66
N LEU A 80 -20.13 10.44 8.13
CA LEU A 80 -20.74 9.77 6.99
C LEU A 80 -22.17 9.31 7.31
N THR A 81 -22.38 8.73 8.48
CA THR A 81 -23.70 8.27 8.91
C THR A 81 -24.66 9.45 9.10
N LEU A 82 -24.18 10.55 9.69
CA LEU A 82 -24.97 11.78 9.85
C LEU A 82 -25.31 12.40 8.49
N PHE A 83 -24.35 12.45 7.57
CA PHE A 83 -24.54 12.95 6.21
C PHE A 83 -25.57 12.12 5.46
N LEU A 84 -25.46 10.80 5.50
CA LEU A 84 -26.44 9.90 4.87
C LEU A 84 -27.84 10.07 5.47
N ARG A 85 -27.96 10.16 6.80
CA ARG A 85 -29.26 10.38 7.49
C ARG A 85 -29.83 11.79 7.32
N ARG A 86 -29.02 12.78 6.95
CA ARG A 86 -29.44 14.17 6.72
C ARG A 86 -29.75 14.45 5.25
N THR A 87 -29.18 13.69 4.32
CA THR A 87 -29.31 13.91 2.87
C THR A 87 -30.35 12.99 2.22
N LEU A 88 -30.65 11.84 2.83
CA LEU A 88 -31.86 11.04 2.55
C LEU A 88 -32.96 11.42 3.54
#